data_AF-A0AA39KBM6-F1
#
_entry.id   AF-A0AA39KBM6-F1
#
_cell.length_a   1.000
_cell.length_b   1.000
_cell.length_c   1.000
_cell.angle_alpha   90.00
_cell.angle_beta   90.00
_cell.angle_gamma   90.00
#
_symmetry.space_group_name_H-M   'P 1'
#
loop_
_entity.id
_entity.type
_entity.pdbx_description
1 polymer ?
#
loop_
_entity_poly.entity_id
_entity_poly.type
_entity_poly.pdbx_seq_one_letter_code
_entity_poly.pdbx_strand_id
1 'polypeptide(L)'
;MGQQLIPSLPTKNFHELRRAIPAHLFQCSNVTSLWLLVRDIAMSLVLACGVSQLDALLSSMIWQMALLKYICLSVPWIVYWWFQGLVLTGIWVIGHECGHGSFFTSQLICDVVGFVCHSALWTPYLSWKITHRSHHRHHASMEKDEHWIPRTRSEVSNEDSLFEDTPILTGDTSGGTTSSRLSVLFAFQRIWSAKVSQGYRSF
;
A
#
# COMPACT_ATOMS: atom_id res chain seq x y z
N MET A 1 -33.18 -14.56 -31.47
CA MET A 1 -31.91 -14.44 -30.70
C MET A 1 -31.41 -13.01 -30.93
N GLY A 2 -31.93 -12.06 -30.16
CA GLY A 2 -31.72 -10.63 -30.41
C GLY A 2 -30.33 -10.21 -29.94
N GLN A 3 -29.50 -9.74 -30.86
CA GLN A 3 -28.28 -9.01 -30.52
C GLN A 3 -28.68 -7.78 -29.73
N GLN A 4 -28.35 -7.77 -28.44
CA GLN A 4 -28.51 -6.62 -27.58
C GLN A 4 -27.48 -5.58 -28.04
N LEU A 5 -27.94 -4.67 -28.91
CA LEU A 5 -27.19 -3.52 -29.39
C LEU A 5 -26.63 -2.78 -28.18
N ILE A 6 -25.30 -2.77 -28.03
CA ILE A 6 -24.61 -1.88 -27.09
C ILE A 6 -25.01 -0.46 -27.52
N PRO A 7 -25.74 0.31 -26.70
CA PRO A 7 -26.10 1.68 -27.04
C PRO A 7 -24.81 2.46 -27.33
N SER A 8 -24.80 3.28 -28.38
CA SER A 8 -23.67 4.17 -28.67
C SER A 8 -23.36 5.01 -27.43
N LEU A 9 -22.14 4.87 -26.90
CA LEU A 9 -21.73 5.48 -25.64
C LEU A 9 -21.92 7.01 -25.70
N PRO A 10 -22.82 7.60 -24.90
CA PRO A 10 -22.97 9.05 -24.84
C PRO A 10 -21.88 9.60 -23.92
N THR A 11 -20.78 10.08 -24.50
CA THR A 11 -19.62 10.55 -23.73
C THR A 11 -19.57 12.07 -23.64
N LYS A 12 -20.62 12.71 -23.09
CA LYS A 12 -20.57 14.12 -22.69
C LYS A 12 -20.72 14.35 -21.18
N ASN A 13 -21.32 13.43 -20.41
CA ASN A 13 -21.58 13.65 -18.98
C ASN A 13 -21.53 12.35 -18.13
N PHE A 14 -20.90 12.40 -16.95
CA PHE A 14 -20.81 11.30 -15.97
C PHE A 14 -22.18 10.70 -15.59
N HIS A 15 -23.22 11.53 -15.53
CA HIS A 15 -24.58 11.07 -15.18
C HIS A 15 -25.23 10.19 -16.25
N GLU A 16 -24.85 10.37 -17.53
CA GLU A 16 -25.33 9.52 -18.62
C GLU A 16 -24.64 8.16 -18.58
N LEU A 17 -23.32 8.15 -18.33
CA LEU A 17 -22.55 6.93 -18.13
C LEU A 17 -23.08 6.11 -16.95
N ARG A 18 -23.33 6.76 -15.79
CA ARG A 18 -23.87 6.07 -14.62
C ARG A 18 -25.24 5.46 -14.89
N ARG A 19 -26.10 6.12 -15.67
CA ARG A 19 -27.44 5.61 -16.04
C ARG A 19 -27.38 4.42 -16.98
N ALA A 20 -26.30 4.25 -17.76
CA ALA A 20 -26.12 3.10 -18.63
C ALA A 20 -25.77 1.81 -17.86
N ILE A 21 -25.30 1.91 -16.62
CA ILE A 21 -24.92 0.75 -15.80
C ILE A 21 -26.18 0.16 -15.14
N PRO A 22 -26.44 -1.16 -15.28
CA PRO A 22 -27.59 -1.81 -14.66
C PRO A 22 -27.69 -1.59 -13.14
N ALA A 23 -28.89 -1.27 -12.64
CA ALA A 23 -29.13 -0.92 -11.23
C ALA A 23 -28.74 -2.02 -10.23
N HIS A 24 -28.86 -3.30 -10.61
CA HIS A 24 -28.52 -4.43 -9.74
C HIS A 24 -27.00 -4.52 -9.46
N LEU A 25 -26.14 -3.93 -10.30
CA LEU A 25 -24.70 -3.88 -10.07
C LEU A 25 -24.30 -2.90 -8.96
N PHE A 26 -25.21 -2.01 -8.55
CA PHE A 26 -25.00 -1.09 -7.43
C PHE A 26 -25.50 -1.66 -6.09
N GLN A 27 -26.01 -2.88 -6.05
CA GLN A 27 -26.54 -3.49 -4.83
C GLN A 27 -25.45 -4.28 -4.10
N CYS A 28 -25.12 -3.84 -2.90
CA CYS A 28 -24.22 -4.55 -2.00
C CYS A 28 -25.01 -5.62 -1.22
N SER A 29 -24.47 -6.84 -1.14
CA SER A 29 -25.04 -7.91 -0.31
C SER A 29 -24.31 -7.98 1.03
N ASN A 30 -24.95 -7.54 2.12
CA ASN A 30 -24.33 -7.56 3.45
C ASN A 30 -23.92 -8.97 3.89
N VAL A 31 -24.67 -10.00 3.50
CA VAL A 31 -24.36 -11.40 3.83
C VAL A 31 -23.07 -11.84 3.15
N THR A 32 -22.93 -11.52 1.85
CA THR A 32 -21.73 -11.84 1.08
C THR A 32 -20.52 -11.08 1.62
N SER A 33 -20.68 -9.79 1.91
CA SER A 33 -19.62 -8.94 2.48
C SER A 33 -19.17 -9.43 3.85
N LEU A 34 -20.11 -9.80 4.72
CA LEU A 34 -19.80 -10.37 6.03
C LEU A 34 -19.12 -11.74 5.90
N TRP A 35 -19.58 -12.61 5.01
CA TRP A 35 -18.96 -13.91 4.76
C TRP A 35 -17.52 -13.76 4.28
N LEU A 36 -17.24 -12.83 3.36
CA LEU A 36 -15.88 -12.54 2.88
C LEU A 36 -14.96 -12.10 4.04
N LEU A 37 -15.45 -11.20 4.90
CA LEU A 37 -14.69 -10.75 6.07
C LEU A 37 -14.40 -11.89 7.05
N VAL A 38 -15.42 -12.67 7.41
CA VAL A 38 -15.26 -13.80 8.35
C VAL A 38 -14.32 -14.86 7.77
N ARG A 39 -14.43 -15.16 6.48
CA ARG A 39 -13.54 -16.08 5.77
C ARG A 39 -12.08 -15.64 5.91
N ASP A 40 -11.78 -14.37 5.63
CA ASP A 40 -10.38 -13.88 5.64
C ASP A 40 -9.81 -13.84 7.06
N ILE A 41 -10.62 -13.48 8.06
CA ILE A 41 -10.23 -13.58 9.47
C ILE A 41 -9.97 -15.05 9.86
N ALA A 42 -10.84 -15.97 9.47
CA ALA A 42 -10.66 -17.39 9.75
C ALA A 42 -9.40 -17.96 9.08
N MET A 43 -9.14 -17.60 7.81
CA MET A 43 -7.92 -17.99 7.11
C MET A 43 -6.66 -17.48 7.83
N SER A 44 -6.67 -16.22 8.27
CA SER A 44 -5.58 -15.61 9.03
C SER A 44 -5.31 -16.36 10.35
N LEU A 45 -6.36 -16.70 11.09
CA LEU A 45 -6.24 -17.46 12.34
C LEU A 45 -5.76 -18.90 12.11
N VAL A 46 -6.27 -19.57 11.07
CA VAL A 46 -5.84 -20.94 10.72
C VAL A 46 -4.36 -20.98 10.36
N LEU A 47 -3.87 -20.02 9.59
CA LEU A 47 -2.44 -19.92 9.26
C LEU A 47 -1.59 -19.67 10.52
N ALA A 48 -2.01 -18.76 11.40
CA ALA A 48 -1.29 -18.45 12.64
C ALA A 48 -1.25 -19.63 13.63
N CYS A 49 -2.38 -20.32 13.82
CA CYS A 49 -2.44 -21.53 14.63
C CYS A 49 -1.64 -22.67 13.98
N GLY A 50 -1.70 -22.80 12.66
CA GLY A 50 -0.96 -23.80 11.90
C GLY A 50 0.54 -23.68 12.08
N VAL A 51 1.11 -22.49 11.88
CA VAL A 51 2.55 -22.28 12.07
C VAL A 51 2.98 -22.50 13.52
N SER A 52 2.14 -22.11 14.49
CA SER A 52 2.43 -22.30 15.92
C SER A 52 2.45 -23.77 16.34
N GLN A 53 1.54 -24.58 15.82
CA GLN A 53 1.54 -26.03 16.05
C GLN A 53 2.73 -26.73 15.38
N LEU A 54 3.08 -26.32 14.15
CA LEU A 54 4.25 -26.82 13.46
C LEU A 54 5.55 -26.46 14.20
N ASP A 55 5.66 -25.22 14.69
CA ASP A 55 6.82 -24.76 15.45
C ASP A 55 6.99 -25.57 16.75
N ALA A 56 5.90 -25.79 17.49
CA ALA A 56 5.91 -26.60 18.71
C ALA A 56 6.31 -28.06 18.43
N LEU A 57 5.75 -28.67 17.39
CA LEU A 57 6.06 -30.03 16.98
C LEU A 57 7.54 -30.18 16.59
N LEU A 58 8.03 -29.31 15.71
CA LEU A 58 9.42 -29.34 15.24
C LEU A 58 10.42 -29.04 16.37
N SER A 59 10.09 -28.09 17.25
CA SER A 59 10.89 -27.77 18.43
C SER A 59 10.98 -28.93 19.41
N SER A 60 9.93 -29.75 19.52
CA SER A 60 9.92 -30.94 20.38
C SER A 60 10.71 -32.13 19.81
N MET A 61 10.94 -32.17 18.50
CA MET A 61 11.62 -33.27 17.82
C MET A 61 13.14 -33.01 17.63
N ILE A 62 13.53 -31.74 17.44
CA ILE A 62 14.91 -31.35 17.10
C ILE A 62 15.63 -30.76 18.32
N TRP A 63 15.87 -31.59 19.35
CA TRP A 63 16.52 -31.13 20.60
C TRP A 63 18.05 -31.09 20.55
N GLN A 64 18.69 -31.85 19.65
CA GLN A 64 20.12 -32.17 19.78
C GLN A 64 21.05 -31.40 18.82
N MET A 65 20.51 -30.72 17.79
CA MET A 65 21.31 -30.07 16.74
C MET A 65 20.86 -28.62 16.51
N ALA A 66 21.55 -27.66 17.13
CA ALA A 66 21.16 -26.24 17.15
C ALA A 66 21.05 -25.63 15.74
N LEU A 67 22.01 -25.88 14.85
CA LEU A 67 22.00 -25.28 13.50
C LEU A 67 20.87 -25.85 12.62
N LEU A 68 20.64 -27.16 12.68
CA LEU A 68 19.59 -27.82 11.92
C LEU A 68 18.19 -27.36 12.37
N LYS A 69 18.00 -27.13 13.68
CA LYS A 69 16.77 -26.56 14.23
C LYS A 69 16.44 -25.20 13.61
N TYR A 70 17.39 -24.26 13.55
CA TYR A 70 17.13 -22.93 13.00
C TYR A 70 16.79 -22.96 11.51
N ILE A 71 17.45 -23.82 10.73
CA ILE A 71 17.18 -23.97 9.29
C ILE A 71 15.81 -24.63 9.06
N CYS A 72 15.48 -25.68 9.81
CA CYS A 72 14.20 -26.38 9.65
C CYS A 72 13.01 -25.54 10.12
N LEU A 73 13.17 -24.71 11.15
CA LEU A 73 12.10 -23.81 11.61
C LEU A 73 11.91 -22.61 10.68
N SER A 74 12.95 -22.10 10.03
CA SER A 74 12.81 -20.91 9.18
C SER A 74 11.89 -21.13 7.98
N VAL A 75 11.86 -22.35 7.43
CA VAL A 75 11.05 -22.67 6.23
C VAL A 75 9.53 -22.52 6.49
N PRO A 76 8.92 -23.14 7.52
CA PRO A 76 7.52 -22.91 7.86
C PRO A 76 7.18 -21.44 8.11
N TRP A 77 8.08 -20.69 8.78
CA TRP A 77 7.88 -19.26 9.06
C TRP A 77 7.88 -18.40 7.80
N ILE A 78 8.78 -18.68 6.84
CA ILE A 78 8.81 -17.97 5.55
C ILE A 78 7.53 -18.25 4.75
N VAL A 79 7.10 -19.51 4.70
CA VAL A 79 5.85 -19.91 4.03
C VAL A 79 4.66 -19.22 4.69
N TYR A 80 4.61 -19.22 6.02
CA TYR A 80 3.59 -18.52 6.79
C TYR A 80 3.56 -17.03 6.44
N TRP A 81 4.68 -16.31 6.51
CA TRP A 81 4.71 -14.88 6.20
C TRP A 81 4.23 -14.56 4.79
N TRP A 82 4.60 -15.37 3.80
CA TRP A 82 4.14 -15.19 2.43
C TRP A 82 2.61 -15.29 2.33
N PHE A 83 2.01 -16.39 2.78
CA PHE A 83 0.57 -16.59 2.69
C PHE A 83 -0.22 -15.68 3.63
N GLN A 84 0.30 -15.43 4.83
CA GLN A 84 -0.31 -14.52 5.79
C GLN A 84 -0.34 -13.10 5.23
N GLY A 85 0.74 -12.65 4.59
CA GLY A 85 0.78 -11.34 3.92
C GLY A 85 -0.32 -11.19 2.86
N LEU A 86 -0.57 -12.23 2.06
CA LEU A 86 -1.64 -12.23 1.06
C LEU A 86 -3.04 -12.11 1.70
N VAL A 87 -3.29 -12.89 2.76
CA VAL A 87 -4.58 -12.85 3.49
C VAL A 87 -4.79 -11.49 4.17
N LEU A 88 -3.77 -10.96 4.85
CA LEU A 88 -3.84 -9.65 5.50
C LEU A 88 -4.02 -8.52 4.46
N THR A 89 -3.44 -8.65 3.27
CA THR A 89 -3.71 -7.73 2.15
C THR A 89 -5.18 -7.79 1.72
N GLY A 90 -5.79 -8.98 1.71
CA GLY A 90 -7.24 -9.14 1.49
C GLY A 90 -8.08 -8.38 2.52
N ILE A 91 -7.74 -8.51 3.81
CA ILE A 91 -8.40 -7.76 4.89
C ILE A 91 -8.19 -6.24 4.73
N TRP A 92 -7.00 -5.83 4.29
CA TRP A 92 -6.73 -4.41 3.99
C TRP A 92 -7.62 -3.89 2.86
N VAL A 93 -7.80 -4.68 1.79
CA VAL A 93 -8.69 -4.36 0.66
C VAL A 93 -10.14 -4.24 1.14
N ILE A 94 -10.61 -5.10 2.05
CA ILE A 94 -11.95 -4.96 2.64
C ILE A 94 -12.09 -3.61 3.36
N GLY A 95 -11.10 -3.22 4.17
CA GLY A 95 -11.11 -1.90 4.80
C GLY A 95 -11.06 -0.74 3.80
N HIS A 96 -10.35 -0.92 2.68
CA HIS A 96 -10.30 0.03 1.58
C HIS A 96 -11.69 0.23 0.93
N GLU A 97 -12.40 -0.85 0.61
CA GLU A 97 -13.77 -0.81 0.06
C GLU A 97 -14.78 -0.22 1.05
N CYS A 98 -14.58 -0.47 2.35
CA CYS A 98 -15.34 0.21 3.39
C CYS A 98 -15.13 1.74 3.37
N GLY A 99 -13.90 2.19 3.10
CA GLY A 99 -13.58 3.61 2.91
C GLY A 99 -14.34 4.26 1.75
N HIS A 100 -14.62 3.49 0.69
CA HIS A 100 -15.48 3.90 -0.43
C HIS A 100 -16.96 3.90 -0.10
N GLY A 101 -17.39 3.18 0.94
CA GLY A 101 -18.80 2.98 1.28
C GLY A 101 -19.51 1.97 0.39
N SER A 102 -18.76 1.12 -0.33
CA SER A 102 -19.27 0.15 -1.30
C SER A 102 -19.35 -1.28 -0.77
N PHE A 103 -18.79 -1.56 0.41
CA PHE A 103 -18.70 -2.93 0.92
C PHE A 103 -19.99 -3.40 1.62
N PHE A 104 -20.61 -2.56 2.46
CA PHE A 104 -21.91 -2.80 3.08
C PHE A 104 -22.95 -1.78 2.60
N THR A 105 -24.23 -2.10 2.76
CA THR A 105 -25.33 -1.17 2.41
C THR A 105 -25.40 0.06 3.31
N SER A 106 -24.80 0.02 4.50
CA SER A 106 -24.79 1.13 5.46
C SER A 106 -23.39 1.71 5.59
N GLN A 107 -23.29 3.02 5.37
CA GLN A 107 -22.02 3.76 5.52
C GLN A 107 -21.45 3.66 6.95
N LEU A 108 -22.32 3.63 7.97
CA LEU A 108 -21.88 3.50 9.36
C LEU A 108 -21.21 2.14 9.60
N ILE A 109 -21.77 1.06 9.05
CA ILE A 109 -21.18 -0.29 9.16
C ILE A 109 -19.84 -0.34 8.44
N CYS A 110 -19.77 0.24 7.23
CA CYS A 110 -18.50 0.40 6.52
C CYS A 110 -17.48 1.14 7.38
N ASP A 111 -17.84 2.25 7.99
CA ASP A 111 -16.89 3.04 8.79
C ASP A 111 -16.39 2.31 10.04
N VAL A 112 -17.26 1.57 10.71
CA VAL A 112 -16.87 0.75 11.87
C VAL A 112 -15.96 -0.41 11.44
N VAL A 113 -16.37 -1.18 10.42
CA VAL A 113 -15.58 -2.34 9.95
C VAL A 113 -14.26 -1.89 9.35
N GLY A 114 -14.27 -0.87 8.50
CA GLY A 114 -13.07 -0.28 7.92
C GLY A 114 -12.10 0.20 8.99
N PHE A 115 -12.60 0.91 10.01
CA PHE A 115 -11.79 1.37 11.13
C PHE A 115 -11.13 0.21 11.88
N VAL A 116 -11.87 -0.85 12.19
CA VAL A 116 -11.33 -2.04 12.89
C VAL A 116 -10.29 -2.76 12.04
N CYS A 117 -10.61 -3.07 10.78
CA CYS A 117 -9.72 -3.80 9.87
C CYS A 117 -8.41 -3.04 9.62
N HIS A 118 -8.50 -1.74 9.30
CA HIS A 118 -7.31 -0.92 9.05
C HIS A 118 -6.50 -0.68 10.33
N SER A 119 -7.14 -0.47 11.49
CA SER A 119 -6.41 -0.34 12.76
C SER A 119 -5.64 -1.61 13.13
N ALA A 120 -6.22 -2.79 12.90
CA ALA A 120 -5.55 -4.06 13.11
C ALA A 120 -4.31 -4.24 12.21
N LEU A 121 -4.27 -3.55 11.08
CA LEU A 121 -3.16 -3.54 10.12
C LEU A 121 -2.32 -2.25 10.18
N TRP A 122 -2.45 -1.49 11.26
CA TRP A 122 -1.73 -0.22 11.49
C TRP A 122 -1.89 0.81 10.37
N THR A 123 -3.02 0.76 9.67
CA THR A 123 -3.42 1.77 8.70
C THR A 123 -4.39 2.76 9.37
N PRO A 124 -4.11 4.07 9.40
CA PRO A 124 -4.99 5.05 10.03
C PRO A 124 -6.23 5.30 9.16
N TYR A 125 -7.32 4.56 9.40
CA TYR A 125 -8.52 4.52 8.54
C TYR A 125 -9.09 5.89 8.17
N LEU A 126 -9.25 6.80 9.13
CA LEU A 126 -9.88 8.11 8.88
C LEU A 126 -9.04 8.99 7.96
N SER A 127 -7.74 9.12 8.26
CA SER A 127 -6.80 9.87 7.42
C SER A 127 -6.72 9.24 6.04
N TRP A 128 -6.56 7.91 6.00
CA TRP A 128 -6.48 7.14 4.75
C TRP A 128 -7.73 7.32 3.90
N LYS A 129 -8.94 7.21 4.47
CA LYS A 129 -10.20 7.41 3.74
C LYS A 129 -10.31 8.78 3.09
N ILE A 130 -9.83 9.84 3.76
CA ILE A 130 -9.88 11.22 3.25
C ILE A 130 -8.92 11.39 2.07
N THR A 131 -7.65 11.05 2.27
CA THR A 131 -6.60 11.20 1.25
C THR A 131 -6.91 10.29 0.07
N HIS A 132 -7.26 9.03 0.32
CA HIS A 132 -7.61 8.06 -0.72
C HIS A 132 -8.80 8.50 -1.60
N ARG A 133 -9.82 9.14 -1.01
CA ARG A 133 -10.91 9.75 -1.79
C ARG A 133 -10.41 10.89 -2.67
N SER A 134 -9.47 11.70 -2.20
CA SER A 134 -8.82 12.74 -3.01
C SER A 134 -8.04 12.13 -4.17
N HIS A 135 -7.22 11.12 -3.89
CA HIS A 135 -6.47 10.35 -4.88
C HIS A 135 -7.39 9.80 -5.98
N HIS A 136 -8.48 9.09 -5.64
CA HIS A 136 -9.40 8.58 -6.65
C HIS A 136 -10.14 9.66 -7.45
N ARG A 137 -10.35 10.84 -6.88
CA ARG A 137 -10.99 11.97 -7.57
C ARG A 137 -10.04 12.67 -8.54
N HIS A 138 -8.75 12.65 -8.25
CA HIS A 138 -7.73 13.44 -8.96
C HIS A 138 -6.60 12.60 -9.55
N HIS A 139 -6.77 11.27 -9.63
CA HIS A 139 -5.74 10.35 -10.11
C HIS A 139 -5.16 10.81 -11.44
N ALA A 140 -3.84 10.91 -11.51
CA ALA A 140 -3.08 11.38 -12.69
C ALA A 140 -3.36 12.84 -13.11
N SER A 141 -3.93 13.66 -12.23
CA SER A 141 -3.99 15.11 -12.42
C SER A 141 -2.65 15.74 -12.02
N MET A 142 -2.03 16.48 -12.94
CA MET A 142 -0.79 17.21 -12.65
C MET A 142 -0.95 18.33 -11.61
N GLU A 143 -2.19 18.76 -11.35
CA GLU A 143 -2.46 19.88 -10.44
C GLU A 143 -3.03 19.43 -9.08
N LYS A 144 -3.76 18.31 -9.06
CA LYS A 144 -4.64 17.94 -7.94
C LYS A 144 -4.37 16.55 -7.37
N ASP A 145 -3.52 15.75 -8.02
CA ASP A 145 -3.07 14.49 -7.43
C ASP A 145 -2.12 14.80 -6.27
N GLU A 146 -2.27 14.12 -5.16
CA GLU A 146 -1.50 14.35 -3.94
C GLU A 146 -0.21 13.52 -3.87
N HIS A 147 -0.14 12.40 -4.61
CA HIS A 147 0.95 11.43 -4.45
C HIS A 147 1.91 11.39 -5.63
N TRP A 148 1.40 11.47 -6.87
CA TRP A 148 2.21 11.31 -8.07
C TRP A 148 1.99 12.46 -9.06
N ILE A 149 2.75 13.53 -8.87
CA ILE A 149 2.83 14.65 -9.80
C ILE A 149 4.15 14.52 -10.58
N PRO A 150 4.11 14.17 -11.87
CA PRO A 150 5.32 14.14 -12.69
C PRO A 150 5.97 15.53 -12.72
N ARG A 151 7.30 15.58 -12.58
CA ARG A 151 8.04 16.84 -12.72
C ARG A 151 7.90 17.38 -14.14
N THR A 152 7.78 18.70 -14.24
CA THR A 152 7.76 19.41 -15.51
C THR A 152 9.18 19.59 -16.05
N ARG A 153 9.31 19.75 -17.37
CA ARG A 153 10.63 19.95 -18.03
C ARG A 153 11.39 21.16 -17.50
N SER A 154 10.68 22.22 -17.11
CA SER A 154 11.25 23.43 -16.50
C SER A 154 11.82 23.20 -15.11
N GLU A 155 11.21 22.31 -14.30
CA GLU A 155 11.73 21.97 -12.97
C GLU A 155 13.00 21.12 -13.07
N VAL A 156 13.06 20.23 -14.07
CA VAL A 156 14.25 19.41 -14.33
C VAL A 156 15.43 20.28 -14.82
N SER A 157 15.19 21.20 -15.77
CA SER A 157 16.26 22.05 -16.30
C SER A 157 16.86 23.01 -15.26
N ASN A 158 16.08 23.41 -14.26
CA ASN A 158 16.57 24.25 -13.16
C ASN A 158 17.39 23.47 -12.13
N GLU A 159 17.25 22.14 -12.07
CA GLU A 159 18.03 21.30 -11.16
C GLU A 159 19.41 20.98 -11.77
N ASP A 160 19.49 20.72 -13.08
CA ASP A 160 20.75 20.57 -13.80
C ASP A 160 21.65 21.81 -13.64
N SER A 161 21.06 23.02 -13.68
CA SER A 161 21.79 24.26 -13.39
C SER A 161 22.16 24.43 -11.91
N LEU A 162 21.32 23.94 -10.98
CA LEU A 162 21.66 23.92 -9.55
C LEU A 162 22.81 22.96 -9.22
N PHE A 163 23.00 21.89 -10.01
CA PHE A 163 24.16 21.00 -9.90
C PHE A 163 25.40 21.55 -10.63
N GLU A 164 25.24 22.33 -11.71
CA GLU A 164 26.34 23.05 -12.36
C GLU A 164 26.91 24.18 -11.46
N ASP A 165 26.07 24.82 -10.63
CA ASP A 165 26.48 25.91 -9.74
C ASP A 165 27.00 25.43 -8.36
N THR A 166 26.95 24.13 -8.06
CA THR A 166 27.62 23.60 -6.87
C THR A 166 29.13 23.47 -7.09
N PRO A 167 30.00 24.15 -6.32
CA PRO A 167 31.44 23.99 -6.43
C PRO A 167 31.85 22.69 -5.73
N ILE A 168 31.54 21.54 -6.34
CA ILE A 168 31.98 20.22 -5.88
C ILE A 168 32.54 19.44 -7.07
N LEU A 169 33.88 19.49 -7.12
CA LEU A 169 34.80 18.55 -7.76
C LEU A 169 34.95 18.61 -9.28
N THR A 170 35.39 19.76 -9.81
CA THR A 170 36.55 19.71 -10.72
C THR A 170 37.82 19.56 -9.88
N GLY A 171 37.90 18.44 -9.16
CA GLY A 171 39.11 18.00 -8.46
C GLY A 171 39.97 17.29 -9.48
N ASP A 172 41.01 17.99 -9.91
CA ASP A 172 42.14 17.52 -10.69
C ASP A 172 42.45 16.03 -10.46
N THR A 173 42.51 15.26 -11.54
CA THR A 173 42.91 13.86 -11.54
C THR A 173 44.40 13.75 -11.23
N SER A 174 44.78 13.86 -9.97
CA SER A 174 46.12 13.44 -9.52
C SER A 174 46.11 12.89 -8.08
N GLY A 175 46.16 11.56 -7.98
CA GLY A 175 46.79 10.87 -6.85
C GLY A 175 45.89 10.39 -5.69
N GLY A 176 45.84 9.07 -5.51
CA GLY A 176 46.03 8.47 -4.18
C GLY A 176 44.80 7.97 -3.40
N THR A 177 44.67 6.65 -3.34
CA THR A 177 44.32 5.83 -2.17
C THR A 177 42.90 5.92 -1.55
N THR A 178 42.09 4.93 -1.94
CA THR A 178 41.22 4.09 -1.09
C THR A 178 40.86 4.58 0.32
N SER A 179 39.68 5.21 0.44
CA SER A 179 38.84 5.11 1.64
C SER A 179 37.37 5.29 1.25
N SER A 180 36.73 4.22 0.78
CA SER A 180 35.40 4.24 0.16
C SER A 180 34.32 3.51 0.97
N ARG A 181 34.40 3.49 2.31
CA ARG A 181 33.44 2.71 3.13
C ARG A 181 32.71 3.46 4.25
N LEU A 182 32.83 4.79 4.35
CA LEU A 182 32.07 5.58 5.34
C LEU A 182 31.13 6.64 4.74
N SER A 183 31.14 6.82 3.42
CA SER A 183 30.42 7.93 2.75
C SER A 183 28.90 7.73 2.62
N VAL A 184 28.40 6.50 2.79
CA VAL A 184 26.96 6.18 2.61
C VAL A 184 26.13 6.54 3.86
N LEU A 185 26.69 6.35 5.07
CA LEU A 185 25.98 6.63 6.32
C LEU A 185 25.78 8.13 6.57
N PHE A 186 26.73 8.98 6.16
CA PHE A 186 26.58 10.43 6.26
C PHE A 186 25.63 11.02 5.20
N ALA A 187 25.45 10.35 4.07
CA ALA A 187 24.50 10.78 3.03
C ALA A 187 23.05 10.65 3.51
N PHE A 188 22.69 9.53 4.17
CA PHE A 188 21.34 9.33 4.70
C PHE A 188 20.98 10.33 5.81
N GLN A 189 21.93 10.63 6.71
CA GLN A 189 21.67 11.57 7.81
C GLN A 189 21.51 13.02 7.32
N ARG A 190 22.17 13.39 6.21
CA ARG A 190 22.02 14.73 5.61
C ARG A 190 20.72 14.87 4.80
N ILE A 191 20.30 13.83 4.09
CA ILE A 191 19.02 13.83 3.35
C ILE A 191 17.83 13.91 4.32
N TRP A 192 17.89 13.20 5.46
CA TRP A 192 16.86 13.28 6.50
C TRP A 192 16.76 14.68 7.09
N SER A 193 17.89 15.30 7.47
CA SER A 193 17.90 16.66 8.03
C SER A 193 17.43 17.73 7.05
N ALA A 194 17.72 17.60 5.75
CA ALA A 194 17.25 18.54 4.73
C ALA A 194 15.73 18.47 4.50
N LYS A 195 15.12 17.28 4.60
CA LYS A 195 13.66 17.13 4.51
C LYS A 195 12.92 17.62 5.76
N VAL A 196 13.52 17.47 6.95
CA VAL A 196 12.94 17.97 8.20
C VAL A 196 12.99 19.51 8.26
N SER A 197 13.96 20.17 7.62
CA SER A 197 14.04 21.64 7.65
C SER A 197 13.11 22.36 6.66
N GLN A 198 12.50 21.66 5.69
CA GLN A 198 11.65 22.26 4.65
C GLN A 198 10.14 22.11 4.88
N GLY A 199 9.70 21.52 6.00
CA GLY A 199 8.28 21.16 6.20
C GLY A 199 7.62 21.76 7.43
N TYR A 200 7.37 23.08 7.47
CA TYR A 200 6.23 23.69 8.18
C TYR A 200 5.91 25.05 7.53
N ARG A 201 5.20 25.03 6.41
CA ARG A 201 4.31 26.13 6.04
C ARG A 201 2.90 25.55 5.91
N SER A 202 2.02 26.22 6.64
CA SER A 202 0.69 25.85 7.10
C SER A 202 -0.40 25.84 6.03
N PHE A 203 -1.38 24.95 6.25
CA PHE A 203 -2.74 24.86 5.70
C PHE A 203 -2.93 24.60 4.20
#